data_AF-A0A3L7RJB0-F1
#
_entry.id   AF-A0A3L7RJB0-F1
#
_cell.length_a   1.000
_cell.length_b   1.000
_cell.length_c   1.000
_cell.angle_alpha   90.00
_cell.angle_beta   90.00
_cell.angle_gamma   90.00
#
_symmetry.space_group_name_H-M   'P 1'
#
loop_
_entity.id
_entity.type
_entity.pdbx_description
1 polymer ?
#
loop_
_entity_poly.entity_id
_entity_poly.type
_entity_poly.pdbx_seq_one_letter_code
_entity_poly.pdbx_strand_id
1 'polypeptide(L)' 'MKPTKADNTIDEIHEIRFEISDRFDGDVFAIAQDAARRQAASNRPLWHPKTTNKPLQPGGGSGVSELDTSSPAAG' A
#
# COMPACT_ATOMS: atom_id res chain seq x y z
N MET A 1 -9.01 -20.54 20.91
CA MET A 1 -8.25 -20.75 19.66
C MET A 1 -6.83 -20.28 19.87
N LYS A 2 -5.82 -20.93 19.26
CA LYS A 2 -4.45 -20.42 19.29
C LYS A 2 -4.29 -19.39 18.17
N PRO A 3 -3.65 -18.24 18.41
CA PRO A 3 -3.41 -17.25 17.37
C PRO A 3 -2.58 -17.87 16.25
N THR A 4 -2.95 -17.53 15.02
CA THR A 4 -2.24 -17.95 13.82
C THR A 4 -0.98 -17.11 13.62
N LYS A 5 -0.11 -17.55 12.70
CA LYS A 5 1.05 -16.74 12.31
C LYS A 5 0.64 -15.37 11.76
N ALA A 6 -0.48 -15.31 11.02
CA ALA A 6 -0.98 -14.07 10.47
C ALA A 6 -1.43 -13.10 11.58
N ASP A 7 -2.10 -13.62 12.61
CA ASP A 7 -2.53 -12.82 13.77
C ASP A 7 -1.31 -12.19 14.46
N ASN A 8 -0.25 -12.96 14.69
CA ASN A 8 0.98 -12.45 15.30
C ASN A 8 1.67 -11.36 14.46
N THR A 9 1.68 -11.49 13.12
CA THR A 9 2.23 -10.46 12.22
C THR A 9 1.39 -9.18 12.24
N ILE A 10 0.06 -9.31 12.31
CA ILE A 10 -0.84 -8.16 12.40
C ILE A 10 -0.63 -7.42 13.72
N ASP A 11 -0.48 -8.15 14.83
CA ASP A 11 -0.22 -7.57 16.14
C ASP A 11 1.11 -6.80 16.17
N GLU A 12 2.17 -7.36 15.59
CA GLU A 12 3.48 -6.68 15.44
C GLU A 12 3.36 -5.36 14.65
N ILE A 13 2.57 -5.36 13.57
CA ILE A 13 2.31 -4.13 12.79
C ILE A 13 1.58 -3.09 13.63
N HIS A 14 0.60 -3.50 14.44
CA HIS A 14 -0.14 -2.58 15.31
C HIS A 14 0.74 -2.00 16.42
N GLU A 15 1.59 -2.82 17.03
CA GLU A 15 2.56 -2.40 18.04
C GLU A 15 3.50 -1.33 17.47
N ILE A 16 4.12 -1.60 16.32
CA ILE A 16 5.00 -0.64 15.65
C ILE A 16 4.25 0.66 15.30
N ARG A 17 3.00 0.56 14.83
CA ARG A 17 2.20 1.74 14.50
C ARG A 17 1.89 2.58 15.75
N PHE A 18 1.65 1.93 16.88
CA PHE A 18 1.42 2.61 18.15
C PHE A 18 2.68 3.31 18.64
N GLU A 19 3.84 2.65 18.63
CA GLU A 19 5.12 3.25 19.01
C GLU A 19 5.48 4.48 18.18
N ILE A 20 5.24 4.42 16.87
CA ILE A 20 5.45 5.57 15.98
C ILE A 20 4.48 6.70 16.32
N SER A 21 3.21 6.38 16.56
CA SER A 21 2.20 7.39 16.88
C SER A 21 2.51 8.08 18.22
N ASP A 22 2.89 7.32 19.24
CA ASP A 22 3.29 7.82 20.56
C ASP A 22 4.54 8.71 20.49
N ARG A 23 5.57 8.28 19.74
CA ARG A 23 6.82 9.04 19.60
C ARG A 23 6.65 10.40 18.94
N PHE A 24 5.70 10.53 18.02
CA PHE A 24 5.53 11.72 17.20
C PHE A 24 4.22 12.45 17.47
N ASP A 25 3.38 11.97 18.39
CA ASP A 25 2.04 12.49 18.69
C ASP A 25 1.17 12.69 17.43
N GLY A 26 1.33 11.78 16.46
CA GLY A 26 0.68 11.88 15.15
C GLY A 26 1.19 13.00 14.22
N ASP A 27 2.26 13.72 14.57
CA ASP A 27 2.86 14.75 13.71
C ASP A 27 3.58 14.13 12.50
N VAL A 28 2.88 14.15 11.36
CA VAL A 28 3.38 13.65 10.08
C VAL A 28 4.63 14.40 9.61
N PHE A 29 4.77 15.70 9.91
CA PHE A 29 5.96 16.47 9.53
C PHE A 29 7.16 16.06 10.35
N ALA A 30 6.99 15.78 11.64
CA ALA A 30 8.06 15.26 12.49
C ALA A 30 8.54 13.87 12.02
N ILE A 31 7.61 12.99 11.62
CA ILE A 31 7.91 11.69 11.03
C ILE A 31 8.71 11.84 9.73
N ALA A 32 8.28 12.73 8.83
CA ALA A 32 8.95 12.97 7.55
C ALA A 32 10.39 13.50 7.75
N GLN A 33 10.58 14.43 8.67
CA GLN A 33 11.91 14.97 9.01
C GLN A 33 12.83 13.90 9.62
N ASP A 34 12.28 13.06 10.49
CA ASP A 34 13.02 11.93 11.06
C ASP A 34 13.45 10.92 9.99
N ALA A 35 12.54 10.56 9.07
CA ALA A 35 12.84 9.70 7.94
C ALA A 35 13.91 10.31 7.03
N ALA A 36 13.83 11.61 6.73
CA ALA A 36 14.84 12.32 5.93
C ALA A 36 16.22 12.30 6.59
N ARG A 37 16.28 12.51 7.91
CA ARG A 37 17.54 12.46 8.68
C ARG A 37 18.16 11.07 8.65
N ARG A 38 17.34 10.01 8.86
CA ARG A 38 17.80 8.61 8.76
C ARG A 38 18.27 8.29 7.35
N GLN A 39 17.60 8.80 6.33
CA GLN A 39 18.01 8.60 4.95
C GLN A 39 19.33 9.30 4.61
N ALA A 40 19.56 10.51 5.13
CA ALA A 40 20.84 11.21 4.95
C ALA A 40 22.00 10.51 5.68
N ALA A 41 21.74 9.92 6.85
CA ALA A 41 22.73 9.14 7.59
C ALA A 41 22.95 7.73 6.99
N SER A 42 21.95 7.22 6.29
CA SER A 42 22.00 5.97 5.57
C SER A 42 22.89 6.18 4.33
N ASN A 43 24.09 5.62 4.35
CA ASN A 43 24.97 5.56 3.16
C ASN A 43 24.40 4.67 2.03
N ARG A 44 23.06 4.53 1.96
CA ARG A 44 22.35 3.76 0.95
C ARG A 44 22.02 4.69 -0.21
N PRO A 45 22.24 4.25 -1.46
CA PRO A 45 21.86 5.03 -2.63
C PRO A 45 20.34 5.19 -2.69
N LEU A 46 19.87 6.42 -2.90
CA LEU A 46 18.48 6.65 -3.29
C LEU A 46 18.26 6.13 -4.71
N TRP A 47 17.18 5.37 -4.88
CA TRP A 47 16.77 4.94 -6.21
C TRP A 47 16.18 6.12 -6.98
N HIS A 48 16.90 6.56 -8.01
CA HIS A 48 16.44 7.56 -8.96
C HIS A 48 16.37 6.92 -10.36
N PRO A 49 15.23 6.30 -10.73
CA PRO A 49 15.10 5.69 -12.04
C PRO A 49 15.22 6.76 -13.12
N LYS A 50 16.12 6.55 -14.09
CA LYS A 50 16.30 7.46 -15.23
C LYS A 50 15.19 7.36 -16.27
N THR A 51 14.38 6.30 -16.20
CA THR A 51 13.33 6.01 -17.17
C THR A 51 11.97 6.38 -16.58
N THR A 52 11.26 7.31 -17.24
CA THR A 52 9.83 7.52 -16.99
C THR A 52 9.11 6.18 -17.20
N ASN A 53 8.49 5.66 -16.15
CA ASN A 53 7.61 4.50 -16.27
C ASN A 53 6.50 4.87 -17.26
N LYS A 54 6.54 4.31 -18.47
CA LYS A 54 5.46 4.48 -19.43
C LYS A 54 4.33 3.58 -18.95
N PRO A 55 3.15 4.12 -18.58
CA PRO A 55 2.02 3.28 -18.24
C PRO A 55 1.78 2.35 -19.43
N LEU A 56 1.86 1.05 -19.17
CA LEU A 56 1.50 0.03 -20.16
C LEU A 56 0.02 0.28 -20.45
N GLN A 57 -0.29 0.76 -21.66
CA GLN A 57 -1.69 0.93 -22.05
C GLN A 57 -2.36 -0.44 -21.90
N PRO A 58 -3.52 -0.54 -21.24
CA PRO A 58 -4.28 -1.77 -21.26
C PRO A 58 -4.63 -2.03 -22.72
N GLY A 59 -3.88 -2.93 -23.34
CA GLY A 59 -4.09 -3.36 -24.70
C GLY A 59 -5.50 -3.91 -24.80
N GLY A 60 -6.32 -3.26 -25.61
CA GLY A 60 -7.65 -3.75 -25.98
C GLY A 60 -7.54 -5.19 -26.45
N GLY A 61 -8.21 -6.08 -25.73
CA GLY A 61 -8.15 -7.51 -25.92
C GLY A 61 -9.54 -8.12 -25.81
N SER A 62 -10.20 -8.20 -26.95
CA SER A 62 -11.18 -9.21 -27.36
C SER A 62 -12.54 -9.25 -26.64
N GLY A 63 -13.58 -9.04 -27.45
CA GLY A 63 -14.97 -9.08 -27.04
C GLY A 63 -15.40 -10.44 -26.51
N VAL A 64 -16.33 -10.37 -25.56
CA VAL A 64 -17.35 -11.39 -25.35
C VAL A 64 -18.65 -10.82 -25.90
N SER A 65 -19.04 -11.26 -27.09
CA SER A 65 -20.42 -11.16 -27.56
C SER A 65 -21.13 -12.42 -27.10
N GLU A 66 -22.01 -12.29 -26.12
CA GLU A 66 -23.12 -13.21 -25.80
C GLU A 66 -23.80 -12.64 -24.55
N LEU A 67 -25.11 -12.63 -24.35
CA LEU A 67 -26.29 -12.83 -25.17
C LEU A 67 -27.41 -12.39 -24.22
N ASP A 68 -28.40 -11.70 -24.76
CA ASP A 68 -29.65 -11.34 -24.10
C ASP A 68 -30.26 -12.54 -23.35
N THR A 69 -30.44 -12.45 -22.03
CA THR A 69 -31.45 -13.25 -21.35
C THR A 69 -32.01 -12.43 -20.18
N SER A 70 -33.30 -12.13 -20.32
CA SER A 70 -34.11 -11.27 -19.49
C SER A 70 -34.14 -11.70 -18.01
N SER A 71 -34.28 -10.73 -17.09
CA SER A 71 -34.79 -10.97 -15.73
C SER A 71 -35.97 -10.01 -15.44
N PRO A 72 -37.10 -10.51 -14.92
CA PRO A 72 -38.33 -9.73 -14.79
C PRO A 72 -38.34 -8.85 -13.54
N ALA A 73 -39.25 -7.87 -13.57
CA ALA A 73 -39.49 -6.88 -12.54
C ALA A 73 -39.87 -7.48 -11.17
N ALA A 74 -39.41 -6.82 -10.11
CA ALA A 74 -39.75 -7.10 -8.72
C ALA A 74 -41.26 -6.89 -8.45
N GLY A 75 -41.84 -7.82 -7.70
CA GLY A 75 -43.19 -7.70 -7.14
C GLY A 75 -43.23 -6.88 -5.87
#